data_AF-A0A438F3Z8-F1
#
_entry.id   AF-A0A438F3Z8-F1
#
_cell.length_a   1.000
_cell.length_b   1.000
_cell.length_c   1.000
_cell.angle_alpha   90.00
_cell.angle_beta   90.00
_cell.angle_gamma   90.00
#
_symmetry.space_group_name_H-M   'P 1'
#
loop_
_entity.id
_entity.type
_entity.pdbx_description
1 polymer ?
#
loop_
_entity_poly.entity_id
_entity_poly.type
_entity_poly.pdbx_seq_one_letter_code
_entity_poly.pdbx_strand_id
1 'polypeptide(L)'
;MEASRMTLYRFGNVSSSTVWYELAYTEAKGRVKRGDRVWQIAFGSGFKCTSLIWKAMRTVDSREKMNPWSDEIDEFPVVQPQSTGSFSFFLSRSNQHDCDDHDLL
;
A
#
# COMPACT_ATOMS: atom_id res chain seq x y z
N MET A 1 1.75 -5.28 2.12
CA MET A 1 1.78 -5.80 0.73
C MET A 1 0.49 -6.50 0.28
N GLU A 2 -0.52 -6.64 1.15
CA GLU A 2 -1.82 -7.20 0.73
C GLU A 2 -2.57 -6.28 -0.24
N ALA A 3 -2.69 -4.99 0.08
CA ALA A 3 -3.43 -4.01 -0.73
C ALA A 3 -2.97 -3.98 -2.20
N SER A 4 -1.66 -3.92 -2.44
CA SER A 4 -1.10 -3.89 -3.80
C SER A 4 -1.39 -5.17 -4.57
N ARG A 5 -1.33 -6.34 -3.91
CA ARG A 5 -1.64 -7.63 -4.57
C ARG A 5 -3.12 -7.75 -4.90
N MET A 6 -4.01 -7.37 -3.98
CA MET A 6 -5.46 -7.46 -4.22
C MET A 6 -5.91 -6.43 -5.26
N THR A 7 -5.35 -5.22 -5.22
CA THR A 7 -5.57 -4.18 -6.24
C THR A 7 -5.15 -4.67 -7.62
N LEU A 8 -3.95 -5.22 -7.74
CA LEU A 8 -3.45 -5.77 -8.99
C LEU A 8 -4.27 -6.98 -9.46
N TYR A 9 -4.69 -7.85 -8.54
CA TYR A 9 -5.50 -9.02 -8.86
C TYR A 9 -6.88 -8.64 -9.41
N ARG A 10 -7.54 -7.64 -8.81
CA ARG A 10 -8.88 -7.22 -9.20
C ARG A 10 -8.89 -6.29 -10.41
N PHE A 11 -8.13 -5.19 -10.34
CA PHE A 11 -8.20 -4.10 -11.31
C PHE A 11 -7.06 -4.14 -12.34
N GLY A 12 -6.05 -4.98 -12.13
CA GLY A 12 -4.84 -4.95 -12.94
C GLY A 12 -3.97 -3.72 -12.65
N ASN A 13 -2.99 -3.49 -13.51
CA ASN A 13 -2.14 -2.31 -13.42
C ASN A 13 -2.83 -1.13 -14.09
N VAL A 14 -3.49 -0.30 -13.30
CA VAL A 14 -4.16 0.93 -13.75
C VAL A 14 -3.19 2.12 -13.72
N SER A 15 -1.90 1.85 -14.00
CA SER A 15 -0.80 2.80 -13.96
C SER A 15 -0.74 3.56 -12.64
N SER A 16 -0.47 4.86 -12.67
CA SER A 16 -0.35 5.74 -11.49
C SER A 16 -1.59 5.79 -10.62
N SER A 17 -2.78 5.43 -11.13
CA SER A 17 -4.01 5.44 -10.33
C SER A 17 -4.12 4.27 -9.36
N THR A 18 -3.32 3.21 -9.53
CA THR A 18 -3.30 2.01 -8.67
C THR A 18 -3.11 2.36 -7.19
N VAL A 19 -2.29 3.36 -6.86
CA VAL A 19 -2.03 3.76 -5.46
C VAL A 19 -3.26 4.30 -4.72
N TRP A 20 -4.23 4.83 -5.46
CA TRP A 20 -5.50 5.28 -4.89
C TRP A 20 -6.44 4.10 -4.62
N TYR A 21 -6.45 3.09 -5.50
CA TYR A 21 -7.18 1.85 -5.25
C TYR A 21 -6.59 1.08 -4.08
N GLU A 22 -5.26 1.12 -3.89
CA GLU A 22 -4.60 0.54 -2.71
C GLU A 22 -4.98 1.27 -1.42
N LEU A 23 -5.08 2.60 -1.44
CA LEU A 23 -5.57 3.38 -0.30
C LEU A 23 -7.04 3.07 -0.02
N ALA A 24 -7.88 3.01 -1.05
CA ALA A 24 -9.29 2.65 -0.90
C ALA A 24 -9.44 1.23 -0.32
N TYR A 25 -8.54 0.29 -0.66
CA TYR A 25 -8.53 -1.05 -0.07
C TYR A 25 -8.22 -1.01 1.43
N THR A 26 -7.23 -0.21 1.86
CA THR A 26 -6.89 -0.10 3.29
C THR A 26 -7.98 0.61 4.08
N GLU A 27 -8.65 1.59 3.47
CA GLU A 27 -9.85 2.24 4.01
C GLU A 27 -11.01 1.25 4.14
N ALA A 28 -11.30 0.45 3.11
CA ALA A 28 -12.36 -0.55 3.15
C ALA A 28 -12.10 -1.64 4.20
N LYS A 29 -10.83 -2.03 4.43
CA LYS A 29 -10.44 -2.92 5.54
C LYS A 29 -10.55 -2.26 6.92
N GLY A 30 -10.95 -1.00 7.02
CA GLY A 30 -11.06 -0.27 8.29
C GLY A 30 -9.71 -0.05 8.98
N ARG A 31 -8.61 -0.08 8.20
CA ARG A 31 -7.24 0.08 8.72
C ARG A 31 -6.81 1.54 8.86
N VAL A 32 -7.66 2.48 8.43
CA VAL A 32 -7.41 3.92 8.48
C VAL A 32 -8.45 4.57 9.40
N LYS A 33 -7.98 5.11 10.54
CA LYS A 33 -8.82 5.79 11.53
C LYS A 33 -8.46 7.26 11.64
N ARG A 34 -9.36 8.06 12.21
CA ARG A 34 -9.10 9.48 12.45
C ARG A 34 -7.80 9.67 13.24
N GLY A 35 -6.91 10.52 12.72
CA GLY A 35 -5.61 10.84 13.30
C GLY A 35 -4.45 10.04 12.71
N ASP A 36 -4.72 8.94 12.02
CA ASP A 36 -3.68 8.12 11.40
C ASP A 36 -2.95 8.88 10.30
N ARG A 37 -1.68 8.53 10.09
CA ARG A 37 -0.86 9.06 9.02
C ARG A 37 -0.59 7.96 8.00
N VAL A 38 -0.91 8.24 6.74
CA VAL A 38 -0.66 7.33 5.63
C VAL A 38 0.42 7.93 4.75
N TRP A 39 1.49 7.18 4.56
CA TRP A 39 2.54 7.53 3.63
C TRP A 39 2.36 6.77 2.32
N GLN A 40 2.07 7.48 1.24
CA GLN A 40 2.02 6.94 -0.11
C GLN A 40 3.33 7.18 -0.82
N ILE A 41 3.87 6.11 -1.41
CA ILE A 41 5.05 6.14 -2.25
C ILE A 41 4.68 5.44 -3.55
N ALA A 42 4.79 6.17 -4.66
CA ALA A 42 4.50 5.67 -5.99
C ALA A 42 5.73 5.81 -6.89
N PHE A 43 5.97 4.80 -7.72
CA PHE A 43 7.01 4.82 -8.74
C PHE A 43 6.38 4.69 -10.13
N GLY A 44 6.77 5.58 -11.03
CA GLY A 44 6.40 5.50 -12.45
C GLY A 44 7.55 4.92 -13.28
N SER A 45 7.30 4.67 -14.57
CA SER A 45 8.37 4.29 -15.50
C SER A 45 9.43 5.40 -15.61
N GLY A 46 10.69 5.07 -15.31
CA GLY A 46 11.83 6.00 -15.29
C GLY A 46 12.31 6.33 -13.88
N PHE A 47 12.78 7.56 -13.65
CA PHE A 47 13.29 8.04 -12.35
C PHE A 47 12.28 8.89 -11.57
N LYS A 48 10.99 8.77 -11.88
CA LYS A 48 9.94 9.58 -11.25
C LYS A 48 9.35 8.84 -10.07
N CYS A 49 9.43 9.46 -8.91
CA CYS A 49 8.75 9.03 -7.70
C CYS A 49 7.79 10.12 -7.22
N THR A 50 6.74 9.70 -6.51
CA THR A 50 5.82 10.60 -5.82
C THR A 50 5.69 10.13 -4.38
N SER A 51 5.90 11.06 -3.45
CA SER A 51 5.82 10.83 -2.01
C SER A 51 4.81 11.79 -1.41
N LEU A 52 3.78 11.26 -0.76
CA LEU A 52 2.69 12.04 -0.16
C LEU A 52 2.39 11.52 1.23
N ILE A 53 2.32 12.42 2.21
CA ILE A 53 1.92 12.09 3.58
C ILE A 53 0.52 12.67 3.81
N TRP A 54 -0.41 11.78 4.14
CA TRP A 54 -1.79 12.11 4.42
C TRP A 54 -2.06 11.94 5.90
N LYS A 55 -2.91 12.80 6.46
CA LYS A 55 -3.47 12.62 7.81
C LYS A 55 -4.97 12.36 7.68
N ALA A 56 -5.43 11.24 8.22
CA ALA A 56 -6.83 10.89 8.24
C ALA A 56 -7.61 11.87 9.12
N MET A 57 -8.43 12.72 8.50
CA MET A 57 -9.22 13.73 9.22
C MET A 57 -10.47 13.14 9.87
N ARG A 58 -10.95 12.01 9.36
CA ARG A 58 -12.10 11.25 9.81
C ARG A 58 -11.78 9.76 9.81
N THR A 59 -12.56 8.99 10.56
CA THR A 59 -12.53 7.53 10.46
C THR A 59 -13.31 7.15 9.22
N VAL A 60 -12.71 6.31 8.36
CA VAL A 60 -13.39 5.78 7.17
C VAL A 60 -13.98 4.43 7.57
N ASP A 61 -15.30 4.34 7.55
CA ASP A 61 -16.00 3.09 7.84
C ASP A 61 -15.95 2.17 6.62
N SER A 62 -15.75 0.87 6.87
CA SER A 62 -15.72 -0.18 5.83
C SER A 62 -16.98 -0.25 4.97
N ARG A 63 -18.10 0.34 5.42
CA ARG A 63 -19.41 0.32 4.76
C ARG A 63 -19.73 1.61 4.00
N GLU A 64 -18.75 2.49 3.77
CA GLU A 64 -18.98 3.66 2.92
C GLU A 64 -19.31 3.23 1.48
N LYS A 65 -20.54 3.56 1.05
CA LYS A 65 -21.08 3.20 -0.28
C LYS A 65 -20.29 3.75 -1.48
N MET A 66 -19.34 4.65 -1.26
CA MET A 66 -18.54 5.27 -2.33
C MET A 66 -17.17 4.62 -2.51
N ASN A 67 -16.83 3.59 -1.72
CA ASN A 67 -15.55 2.88 -1.86
C ASN A 67 -15.66 1.77 -2.93
N PRO A 68 -14.77 1.69 -3.93
CA PRO A 68 -14.80 0.66 -4.98
C PRO A 68 -14.68 -0.78 -4.44
N TRP A 69 -14.26 -0.94 -3.19
CA TRP A 69 -14.11 -2.23 -2.54
C TRP A 69 -15.31 -2.63 -1.65
N SER A 70 -16.25 -1.73 -1.36
CA SER A 70 -17.26 -1.92 -0.30
C SER A 70 -18.05 -3.24 -0.40
N ASP A 71 -18.34 -3.68 -1.62
CA ASP A 71 -19.30 -4.76 -1.86
C ASP A 71 -18.66 -6.16 -1.76
N GLU A 72 -17.34 -6.24 -1.91
CA GLU A 72 -16.61 -7.51 -2.00
C GLU A 72 -15.35 -7.55 -1.12
N ILE A 73 -15.13 -6.52 -0.28
CA ILE A 73 -13.93 -6.44 0.56
C ILE A 73 -13.79 -7.65 1.50
N ASP A 74 -14.91 -8.26 1.89
CA ASP A 74 -14.96 -9.42 2.78
C ASP A 74 -14.43 -10.70 2.11
N GLU A 75 -14.38 -10.76 0.77
CA GLU A 75 -13.84 -11.90 0.02
C GLU A 75 -12.30 -11.90 -0.08
N PHE A 76 -11.66 -10.79 0.30
CA PHE A 76 -10.21 -10.64 0.28
C PHE A 76 -9.60 -10.83 1.67
N PRO A 77 -8.35 -11.33 1.79
CA PRO A 77 -7.41 -11.61 0.71
C PRO A 77 -7.64 -12.97 0.04
N VAL A 78 -7.54 -13.00 -1.29
CA VAL A 78 -7.52 -14.26 -2.04
C VAL A 78 -6.17 -14.93 -1.82
N VAL A 79 -6.18 -16.16 -1.29
CA VAL A 79 -4.98 -16.99 -1.17
C VAL A 79 -4.58 -17.43 -2.58
N GLN A 80 -3.62 -16.74 -3.19
CA GLN A 80 -3.05 -17.22 -4.45
C GLN A 80 -2.31 -18.54 -4.19
N PRO A 81 -2.53 -19.59 -5.00
CA PRO A 81 -1.64 -20.75 -4.99
C PRO A 81 -0.23 -20.22 -5.25
N GLN A 82 0.75 -20.66 -4.47
CA GLN A 82 2.15 -20.30 -4.63
C GLN A 82 2.59 -20.71 -6.05
N SER A 83 2.47 -19.82 -7.03
CA SER A 83 3.06 -20.03 -8.34
C SER A 83 4.56 -19.86 -8.12
N THR A 84 5.24 -21.00 -8.08
CA THR A 84 6.69 -21.15 -8.15
C THR A 84 7.22 -20.27 -9.27
N GLY A 85 7.71 -19.10 -8.90
CA GLY A 85 8.03 -18.04 -9.84
C GLY A 85 8.40 -16.83 -9.02
N SER A 86 9.66 -16.81 -8.59
CA SER A 86 10.29 -15.68 -7.92
C SER A 86 10.06 -14.42 -8.76
N PHE A 87 9.03 -13.65 -8.45
CA PHE A 87 9.09 -12.21 -8.67
C PHE A 87 10.07 -11.70 -7.63
N SER A 88 11.36 -11.73 -7.98
CA SER A 88 12.44 -11.10 -7.23
C SER A 88 12.26 -9.58 -7.25
N PHE A 89 11.23 -9.06 -6.58
CA PHE A 89 11.32 -7.75 -5.97
C PHE A 89 12.04 -7.94 -4.66
N PHE A 90 13.37 -7.84 -4.72
CA PHE A 90 14.25 -7.72 -3.58
C PHE A 90 13.87 -6.45 -2.82
N LEU A 91 12.92 -6.53 -1.90
CA LEU A 91 12.84 -5.61 -0.77
C LEU A 91 13.25 -6.41 0.47
N SER A 92 14.55 -6.70 0.55
CA SER A 92 15.14 -7.13 1.82
C SER A 92 15.06 -5.94 2.77
N ARG A 93 14.52 -6.18 3.96
CA ARG A 93 14.45 -5.21 5.06
C ARG A 93 15.89 -4.85 5.46
N SER A 94 16.43 -3.76 4.92
CA SER A 94 17.64 -3.16 5.49
C SER A 94 17.25 -2.53 6.83
N ASN A 95 17.74 -3.14 7.92
CA ASN A 95 17.63 -2.57 9.24
C ASN A 95 18.23 -1.15 9.23
N GLN A 96 17.42 -0.15 9.56
CA GLN A 96 17.90 1.15 10.01
C GLN A 96 18.38 0.97 11.45
N HIS A 97 19.69 1.05 11.66
CA HIS A 97 20.25 1.59 12.89
C HIS A 97 21.10 2.78 12.44
N ASP A 98 20.59 3.96 12.76
CA ASP A 98 21.26 5.24 12.56
C ASP A 98 21.94 5.62 13.88
N CYS A 99 23.14 6.20 13.76
CA CYS A 99 23.86 7.00 14.76
C CYS A 99 24.44 6.21 15.96
N ASP A 100 25.67 6.39 16.44
CA ASP A 100 26.59 7.53 16.47
C ASP A 100 28.08 7.07 16.51
N ASP A 101 28.96 8.06 16.36
CA ASP A 101 30.28 8.18 17.01
C ASP A 101 31.59 7.91 16.24
N HIS A 102 32.26 9.05 16.03
CA HIS A 102 33.69 9.32 16.20
C HIS A 102 34.73 8.92 15.13
N ASP A 103 35.33 9.99 14.60
CA ASP A 103 36.75 10.21 14.27
C ASP A 103 37.70 8.99 14.35
N LEU A 104 38.45 8.76 13.27
CA LEU A 104 39.92 8.92 13.26
C LEU A 104 40.52 8.53 11.90
N LEU A 105 41.33 9.47 11.38
CA LEU A 105 42.27 9.45 10.24
C LEU A 105 41.70 9.63 8.82
#